data_AF-A0A7C1ZHV8-F1
#
_entry.id   AF-A0A7C1ZHV8-F1
#
_cell.length_a   1.000
_cell.length_b   1.000
_cell.length_c   1.000
_cell.angle_alpha   90.00
_cell.angle_beta   90.00
_cell.angle_gamma   90.00
#
_symmetry.space_group_name_H-M   'P 1'
#
loop_
_entity.id
_entity.type
_entity.pdbx_description
1 polymer ?
#
loop_
_entity_poly.entity_id
_entity_poly.type
_entity_poly.pdbx_seq_one_letter_code
_entity_poly.pdbx_strand_id
1 'polypeptide(L)' 'EETKHRALAVGKAMFDALEMESKSSGKVIKNIHTIQDSIWEFEKSFT' A
#
# COMPACT_ATOMS: atom_id res chain seq x y z
N GLU A 1 5.77 14.61 -0.75
CA GLU A 1 4.29 14.54 -0.67
C GLU A 1 3.85 13.14 -0.24
N GLU A 2 4.17 12.73 0.99
CA GLU A 2 3.61 11.51 1.64
C GLU A 2 2.84 11.88 2.93
N THR A 3 2.68 13.18 3.18
CA THR A 3 2.08 13.77 4.38
C THR A 3 0.62 14.19 4.21
N LYS A 4 0.04 13.97 3.03
CA LYS A 4 -1.41 14.08 2.84
C LYS A 4 -2.00 12.76 3.34
N HIS A 5 -2.94 12.76 4.28
CA HIS A 5 -3.60 11.57 4.89
C HIS A 5 -4.36 10.71 3.86
N ARG A 6 -3.66 10.25 2.83
CA ARG A 6 -4.18 9.57 1.65
C ARG A 6 -3.44 8.24 1.55
N ALA A 7 -4.20 7.18 1.30
CA ALA A 7 -3.61 5.87 1.04
C ALA A 7 -2.73 5.92 -0.22
N LEU A 8 -1.51 5.40 -0.12
CA LEU A 8 -0.53 5.34 -1.21
C LEU A 8 -0.52 3.97 -1.91
N ALA A 9 -0.90 2.91 -1.20
CA ALA A 9 -0.99 1.56 -1.72
C ALA A 9 -1.92 0.71 -0.85
N VAL A 10 -2.47 -0.33 -1.46
CA VAL A 10 -3.26 -1.37 -0.80
C VAL A 10 -2.54 -2.70 -1.00
N GLY A 11 -2.48 -3.50 0.07
CA GLY A 11 -1.80 -4.79 0.03
C GLY A 11 -2.31 -5.74 1.10
N LYS A 12 -1.88 -7.00 1.02
CA LYS A 12 -2.19 -8.04 2.01
C LYS A 12 -1.10 -8.12 3.05
N ALA A 13 -1.49 -8.08 4.32
CA ALA A 13 -0.60 -8.33 5.45
C ALA A 13 0.01 -9.73 5.37
N MET A 14 1.34 -9.83 5.59
CA MET A 14 2.04 -11.12 5.62
C MET A 14 2.32 -11.62 7.04
N PHE A 15 2.17 -10.76 8.03
CA PHE A 15 2.43 -11.01 9.44
C PHE A 15 1.35 -10.31 10.28
N ASP A 16 1.21 -10.71 11.54
CA ASP A 16 0.31 -10.02 12.45
C ASP A 16 0.89 -8.67 12.90
N ALA A 17 0.05 -7.78 13.42
CA ALA A 17 0.46 -6.40 13.74
C ALA A 17 1.68 -6.31 14.66
N LEU A 18 1.72 -7.13 15.72
CA LEU A 18 2.83 -7.19 16.67
C LEU A 18 4.12 -7.71 16.02
N GLU A 19 4.00 -8.70 15.13
CA GLU A 19 5.14 -9.25 14.41
C GLU A 19 5.70 -8.25 13.40
N MET A 20 4.84 -7.46 12.75
CA MET A 20 5.25 -6.38 11.85
C MET A 20 6.02 -5.28 12.60
N GLU A 21 5.54 -4.86 13.77
CA GLU A 21 6.21 -3.85 14.61
C GLU A 21 7.60 -4.31 15.07
N SER A 22 7.75 -5.61 15.35
CA SER A 22 9.03 -6.18 15.78
C SER A 22 10.07 -6.35 14.66
N LYS A 23 9.66 -6.24 13.39
CA LYS A 23 10.56 -6.45 12.23
C LYS A 23 11.29 -5.15 11.87
N SER A 24 12.61 -5.19 12.01
CA SER A 24 13.51 -4.11 11.59
C SER A 24 13.80 -4.08 10.10
N SER A 25 13.56 -5.17 9.38
CA SER A 25 13.79 -5.28 7.93
C SER A 25 12.98 -6.41 7.29
N GLY A 26 12.82 -6.33 5.96
CA GLY A 26 12.08 -7.29 5.17
C GLY A 26 10.68 -6.79 4.78
N LYS A 27 10.07 -7.49 3.83
CA LYS A 27 8.76 -7.12 3.29
C LYS A 27 7.65 -7.62 4.21
N VAL A 28 6.86 -6.69 4.76
CA VAL A 28 5.76 -7.01 5.70
C VAL A 28 4.37 -7.00 5.06
N ILE A 29 4.21 -6.28 3.95
CA ILE A 29 2.97 -6.21 3.17
C ILE A 29 3.24 -6.66 1.74
N LYS A 30 2.42 -7.60 1.24
CA LYS A 30 2.39 -7.95 -0.17
C LYS A 30 1.53 -6.92 -0.91
N ASN A 31 2.18 -6.07 -1.70
CA ASN A 31 1.53 -5.08 -2.53
C ASN A 31 0.55 -5.73 -3.52
N ILE A 32 -0.66 -5.19 -3.61
CA ILE A 32 -1.71 -5.63 -4.53
C ILE A 32 -2.02 -4.51 -5.52
N HIS A 33 -2.10 -3.27 -5.03
CA HIS A 33 -2.45 -2.13 -5.85
C HIS A 33 -1.78 -0.84 -5.34
N THR A 34 -1.29 -0.01 -6.26
CA THR A 34 -0.67 1.28 -5.91
C THR A 34 -1.26 2.45 -6.68
N ILE A 35 -1.05 3.65 -6.16
CA ILE A 35 -1.45 4.92 -6.80
C ILE A 35 -0.79 5.18 -8.17
N GLN A 36 0.21 4.39 -8.56
CA GLN A 36 0.90 4.47 -9.85
C GLN A 36 0.46 3.37 -10.82
N ASP A 37 -0.47 2.49 -10.41
CA ASP A 37 -0.95 1.42 -11.28
C ASP A 37 -1.91 1.97 -12.34
N SER A 38 -1.92 1.32 -13.51
CA SER A 38 -2.78 1.69 -14.64
C SER A 38 -4.27 1.69 -14.29
N ILE A 39 -4.69 0.88 -13.30
CA ILE A 39 -6.07 0.81 -12.82
C ILE A 39 -6.44 2.06 -12.00
N TRP A 40 -5.49 2.61 -11.23
CA TRP A 40 -5.70 3.82 -10.43
C TRP A 40 -5.80 5.07 -11.31
N GLU A 41 -5.00 5.13 -12.38
CA GLU A 41 -5.10 6.19 -13.41
C GLU A 41 -6.39 6.08 -14.22
N PHE A 42 -6.86 4.85 -14.49
CA PHE A 42 -8.14 4.62 -15.15
C PHE A 42 -9.31 5.09 -14.28
N GLU A 43 -9.33 4.80 -12.98
CA GLU A 43 -10.37 5.25 -12.06
C GLU A 43 -10.48 6.79 -12.01
N LYS A 44 -9.34 7.48 -11.95
CA LYS A 44 -9.31 8.96 -12.01
C LYS A 44 -9.87 9.54 -13.30
N SER A 45 -9.76 8.80 -14.41
CA SER A 45 -10.12 9.27 -15.75
C SER A 45 -11.50 8.81 -16.21
N PHE A 46 -12.17 7.93 -15.46
CA PHE A 46 -13.46 7.35 -15.81
C PHE A 46 -14.66 8.21 -15.37
N THR A 47 -14.44 9.31 -14.65
CA THR A 47 -15.47 10.26 -14.20
C THR A 47 -15.78 11.33 -15.24
#